data_AF-A0A1T1BCU7-F1
#
_entry.id   AF-A0A1T1BCU7-F1
#
_cell.length_a   1.000
_cell.length_b   1.000
_cell.length_c   1.000
_cell.angle_alpha   90.00
_cell.angle_beta   90.00
_cell.angle_gamma   90.00
#
_symmetry.space_group_name_H-M   'P 1'
#
loop_
_entity.id
_entity.type
_entity.pdbx_description
1 polymer ?
#
loop_
_entity_poly.entity_id
_entity_poly.type
_entity_poly.pdbx_seq_one_letter_code
_entity_poly.pdbx_strand_id
1 'polypeptide(L)'
;MTTDLSYYVYALKDPRTSPAAPFYIGKGIGTRAHDHLRRPDSTPKGQRIREILAGGAEILVVRLVEGLTEAQALKIEAELIAAFGTQASGGLLTNTVLPSGLGGKARAGKVVPAGVPEKAQVGLQLLKDAVLEFAQANPGGVTNSDTASLLGLRSDYGGGAKDYLSYSVLGLLMREGKIERRKPGHQHVARVR
;
A
#
# COMPACT_ATOMS: atom_id res chain seq x y z
N MET A 1 -15.46 26.41 14.47
CA MET A 1 -14.85 25.14 14.88
C MET A 1 -13.71 24.85 13.92
N THR A 2 -12.48 24.81 14.39
CA THR A 2 -11.30 24.50 13.56
C THR A 2 -11.32 23.03 13.21
N THR A 3 -11.50 22.73 11.92
CA THR A 3 -11.33 21.37 11.38
C THR A 3 -9.89 20.95 11.63
N ASP A 4 -9.70 19.94 12.49
CA ASP A 4 -8.36 19.36 12.69
C ASP A 4 -7.99 18.58 11.43
N LEU A 5 -7.12 19.20 10.62
CA LEU A 5 -6.59 18.65 9.37
C LEU A 5 -5.34 17.78 9.63
N SER A 6 -4.98 17.56 10.89
CA SER A 6 -3.81 16.76 11.25
C SER A 6 -4.06 15.29 10.94
N TYR A 7 -3.04 14.63 10.40
CA TYR A 7 -3.06 13.19 10.20
C TYR A 7 -2.84 12.47 11.54
N TYR A 8 -3.37 11.26 11.62
CA TYR A 8 -3.13 10.34 12.71
C TYR A 8 -2.95 8.91 12.18
N VAL A 9 -2.31 8.06 12.97
CA VAL A 9 -2.23 6.61 12.73
C VAL A 9 -3.12 5.91 13.76
N TYR A 10 -3.89 4.92 13.31
CA TYR A 10 -4.85 4.19 14.14
C TYR A 10 -4.72 2.67 13.97
N ALA A 11 -5.17 1.95 14.99
CA ALA A 11 -5.36 0.52 14.97
C ALA A 11 -6.85 0.17 15.10
N LEU A 12 -7.27 -0.89 14.40
CA LEU A 12 -8.48 -1.63 14.71
C LEU A 12 -8.07 -2.90 15.46
N LYS A 13 -8.67 -3.13 16.64
CA LYS A 13 -8.37 -4.30 17.48
C LYS A 13 -9.60 -5.18 17.67
N ASP A 14 -9.35 -6.48 17.69
CA ASP A 14 -10.36 -7.51 17.92
C ASP A 14 -10.48 -7.75 19.43
N PRO A 15 -11.62 -7.42 20.07
CA PRO A 15 -11.80 -7.56 21.52
C PRO A 15 -12.10 -9.00 21.95
N ARG A 16 -12.30 -9.94 21.01
CA ARG A 16 -12.68 -11.32 21.33
C ARG A 16 -11.54 -12.13 21.95
N THR A 17 -10.32 -11.59 21.96
CA THR A 17 -9.16 -12.13 22.68
C THR A 17 -8.68 -11.16 23.74
N SER A 18 -8.05 -11.69 24.79
CA SER A 18 -7.38 -10.88 25.82
C SER A 18 -5.89 -11.22 25.86
N PRO A 19 -4.99 -10.25 25.59
CA PRO A 19 -5.28 -8.86 25.23
C PRO A 19 -5.93 -8.73 23.83
N ALA A 20 -6.65 -7.62 23.61
CA ALA A 20 -7.25 -7.31 22.31
C ALA A 20 -6.15 -7.06 21.27
N ALA A 21 -6.10 -7.90 20.23
CA ALA A 21 -5.01 -7.88 19.25
C ALA A 21 -5.33 -6.91 18.08
N PRO A 22 -4.35 -6.13 17.60
CA PRO A 22 -4.53 -5.35 16.38
C PRO A 22 -4.67 -6.28 15.18
N PHE A 23 -5.68 -6.03 14.34
CA PHE A 23 -5.85 -6.73 13.07
C PHE A 23 -5.72 -5.78 11.87
N TYR A 24 -5.62 -4.48 12.08
CA TYR A 24 -5.43 -3.51 11.00
C TYR A 24 -4.74 -2.25 11.53
N ILE A 25 -3.81 -1.71 10.75
CA ILE A 25 -3.20 -0.40 10.95
C ILE A 25 -3.54 0.49 9.76
N GLY A 26 -3.91 1.73 10.01
CA GLY A 26 -4.19 2.71 8.96
C GLY A 26 -3.78 4.13 9.35
N LYS A 27 -3.62 5.00 8.36
CA LYS A 27 -3.57 6.46 8.57
C LYS A 27 -4.87 7.16 8.15
N GLY A 28 -5.17 8.31 8.75
CA GLY A 28 -6.35 9.08 8.42
C GLY A 28 -6.37 10.51 8.95
N ILE A 29 -7.42 11.23 8.55
CA ILE A 29 -7.84 12.53 9.07
C ILE A 29 -9.31 12.45 9.47
N GLY A 30 -9.75 13.32 10.39
CA GLY A 30 -11.15 13.39 10.83
C GLY A 30 -11.71 12.04 11.35
N THR A 31 -12.78 11.56 10.71
CA THR A 31 -13.56 10.36 11.11
C THR A 31 -13.15 9.08 10.41
N ARG A 32 -12.11 9.09 9.57
CA ARG A 32 -11.76 7.96 8.68
C ARG A 32 -11.66 6.61 9.41
N ALA A 33 -11.16 6.61 10.63
CA ALA A 33 -11.01 5.38 11.42
C ALA A 33 -12.36 4.70 11.73
N HIS A 34 -13.43 5.47 11.87
CA HIS A 34 -14.78 4.98 12.11
C HIS A 34 -15.57 4.74 10.81
N ASP A 35 -15.27 5.48 9.74
CA ASP A 35 -15.99 5.35 8.46
C ASP A 35 -15.86 3.92 7.88
N HIS A 36 -14.70 3.28 8.06
CA HIS A 36 -14.49 1.89 7.66
C HIS A 36 -15.40 0.88 8.38
N LEU A 37 -15.88 1.19 9.58
CA LEU A 37 -16.79 0.31 10.32
C LEU A 37 -18.22 0.38 9.78
N ARG A 38 -18.62 1.51 9.18
CA ARG A 38 -19.99 1.74 8.70
C ARG A 38 -20.28 1.00 7.41
N ARG A 39 -19.28 0.78 6.55
CA ARG A 39 -19.40 0.09 5.27
C ARG A 39 -18.24 -0.88 5.07
N PRO A 40 -18.26 -2.05 5.73
CA PRO A 40 -17.20 -3.04 5.59
C PRO A 40 -17.14 -3.55 4.14
N ASP A 41 -15.99 -3.39 3.51
CA ASP A 41 -15.73 -3.82 2.13
C ASP A 41 -15.45 -5.34 2.01
N SER A 42 -15.17 -5.85 0.81
CA SER A 42 -14.86 -7.27 0.59
C SER A 42 -13.41 -7.65 0.94
N THR A 43 -12.59 -6.70 1.41
CA THR A 43 -11.18 -6.94 1.75
C THR A 43 -11.06 -7.77 3.03
N PRO A 44 -9.87 -8.36 3.33
CA PRO A 44 -9.65 -9.08 4.58
C PRO A 44 -10.00 -8.27 5.83
N LYS A 45 -9.72 -6.96 5.83
CA LYS A 45 -10.15 -6.02 6.87
C LYS A 45 -11.67 -5.99 7.03
N GLY A 46 -12.41 -5.82 5.92
CA GLY A 46 -13.87 -5.77 5.94
C GLY A 46 -14.51 -7.10 6.36
N GLN A 47 -13.91 -8.23 5.98
CA GLN A 47 -14.32 -9.57 6.44
C GLN A 47 -14.16 -9.71 7.96
N ARG A 48 -12.99 -9.34 8.50
CA ARG A 48 -12.73 -9.37 9.96
C ARG A 48 -13.70 -8.47 10.74
N ILE A 49 -14.02 -7.29 10.22
CA ILE A 49 -15.02 -6.39 10.83
C ILE A 49 -16.38 -7.09 10.90
N ARG A 50 -16.85 -7.72 9.81
CA ARG A 50 -18.13 -8.45 9.81
C ARG A 50 -18.15 -9.61 10.80
N GLU A 51 -17.06 -10.38 10.89
CA GLU A 51 -16.94 -11.50 11.84
C GLU A 51 -17.05 -11.05 13.30
N ILE A 52 -16.40 -9.93 13.65
CA ILE A 52 -16.45 -9.38 15.02
C ILE A 52 -17.87 -8.93 15.36
N LEU A 53 -18.50 -8.17 14.45
CA LEU A 53 -19.86 -7.65 14.63
C LEU A 53 -20.91 -8.77 14.69
N ALA A 54 -20.79 -9.81 13.85
CA ALA A 54 -21.67 -10.97 13.87
C ALA A 54 -21.55 -11.77 15.19
N GLY A 55 -20.40 -11.70 15.86
CA GLY A 55 -20.18 -12.26 17.19
C GLY A 55 -20.72 -11.40 18.34
N GLY A 56 -21.42 -10.30 18.05
CA GLY A 56 -21.96 -9.39 19.06
C GLY A 56 -20.93 -8.50 19.75
N ALA A 57 -19.71 -8.41 19.21
CA ALA A 57 -18.63 -7.60 19.77
C ALA A 57 -18.42 -6.31 18.96
N GLU A 58 -17.91 -5.26 19.62
CA GLU A 58 -17.59 -3.97 18.99
C GLU A 58 -16.08 -3.84 18.74
N ILE A 59 -15.71 -3.41 17.53
CA ILE A 59 -14.30 -3.21 17.18
C ILE A 59 -13.72 -2.06 18.01
N LEU A 60 -12.57 -2.30 18.65
CA LEU A 60 -11.85 -1.24 19.35
C LEU A 60 -11.05 -0.41 18.36
N VAL A 61 -11.44 0.86 18.20
CA VAL A 61 -10.73 1.84 17.37
C VAL A 61 -9.82 2.66 18.28
N VAL A 62 -8.51 2.62 18.02
CA VAL A 62 -7.52 3.32 18.84
C VAL A 62 -6.64 4.20 17.96
N ARG A 63 -6.62 5.51 18.21
CA ARG A 63 -5.59 6.39 17.65
C ARG A 63 -4.28 6.14 18.40
N LEU A 64 -3.23 5.78 17.66
CA LEU A 64 -1.92 5.44 18.21
C LEU A 64 -1.02 6.67 18.32
N VAL A 65 -1.05 7.52 17.29
CA VAL A 65 -0.26 8.76 17.20
C VAL A 65 -1.09 9.80 16.45
N GLU A 66 -1.15 11.02 16.97
CA GLU A 66 -1.94 12.13 16.45
C GLU A 66 -1.06 13.37 16.19
N GLY A 67 -1.61 14.40 15.54
CA GLY A 67 -0.88 15.65 15.29
C GLY A 67 0.23 15.53 14.24
N LEU A 68 0.06 14.62 13.27
CA LEU A 68 1.08 14.29 12.29
C LEU A 68 0.87 15.03 10.96
N THR A 69 1.96 15.23 10.23
CA THR A 69 1.89 15.43 8.78
C THR A 69 1.56 14.12 8.08
N GLU A 70 1.07 14.19 6.85
CA GLU A 70 0.80 12.98 6.06
C GLU A 70 2.05 12.09 5.91
N ALA A 71 3.21 12.70 5.62
CA ALA A 71 4.47 11.98 5.46
C ALA A 71 4.90 11.27 6.74
N GLN A 72 4.69 11.89 7.90
CA GLN A 72 4.95 11.26 9.19
C GLN A 72 3.98 10.09 9.45
N ALA A 73 2.68 10.29 9.20
CA ALA A 73 1.68 9.24 9.39
C ALA A 73 1.91 8.04 8.47
N LEU A 74 2.29 8.28 7.21
CA LEU A 74 2.65 7.24 6.25
C LEU A 74 3.87 6.44 6.70
N LYS A 75 4.91 7.12 7.19
CA LYS A 75 6.11 6.44 7.71
C LYS A 75 5.76 5.57 8.92
N ILE A 76 5.02 6.11 9.88
CA ILE A 76 4.63 5.38 11.10
C ILE A 76 3.72 4.19 10.76
N GLU A 77 2.75 4.37 9.86
CA GLU A 77 1.90 3.29 9.34
C GLU A 77 2.75 2.16 8.74
N ALA A 78 3.71 2.50 7.86
CA ALA A 78 4.59 1.52 7.23
C ALA A 78 5.43 0.75 8.26
N GLU A 79 6.02 1.43 9.25
CA GLU A 79 6.82 0.77 10.29
C GLU A 79 5.97 -0.13 11.20
N LEU A 80 4.74 0.28 11.55
CA LEU A 80 3.85 -0.55 12.35
C LEU A 80 3.38 -1.79 11.57
N ILE A 81 3.06 -1.64 10.28
CA ILE A 81 2.73 -2.78 9.41
C ILE A 81 3.91 -3.75 9.33
N ALA A 82 5.12 -3.24 9.16
CA ALA A 82 6.34 -4.04 9.15
C ALA A 82 6.57 -4.77 10.49
N ALA A 83 6.35 -4.09 11.62
CA ALA A 83 6.58 -4.65 12.95
C ALA A 83 5.59 -5.77 13.31
N PHE A 84 4.30 -5.61 12.97
CA PHE A 84 3.27 -6.62 13.28
C PHE A 84 3.15 -7.72 12.21
N GLY A 85 3.68 -7.47 11.00
CA GLY A 85 3.51 -8.34 9.85
C GLY A 85 2.07 -8.43 9.38
N THR A 86 1.87 -9.02 8.20
CA THR A 86 0.54 -9.25 7.63
C THR A 86 0.20 -10.73 7.63
N GLN A 87 -1.07 -11.09 7.50
CA GLN A 87 -1.47 -12.49 7.41
C GLN A 87 -0.75 -13.22 6.25
N ALA A 88 -0.41 -12.53 5.17
CA ALA A 88 0.35 -13.08 4.05
C ALA A 88 1.80 -13.48 4.41
N SER A 89 2.37 -12.88 5.47
CA SER A 89 3.70 -13.19 6.01
C SER A 89 3.65 -13.93 7.35
N GLY A 90 2.46 -14.38 7.77
CA GLY A 90 2.24 -15.06 9.06
C GLY A 90 2.08 -14.13 10.25
N GLY A 91 1.96 -12.82 10.03
CA GLY A 91 1.68 -11.80 11.04
C GLY A 91 0.19 -11.59 11.33
N LEU A 92 -0.10 -10.54 12.10
CA LEU A 92 -1.44 -10.30 12.67
C LEU A 92 -2.38 -9.55 11.73
N LEU A 93 -1.82 -8.69 10.88
CA LEU A 93 -2.60 -7.65 10.22
C LEU A 93 -3.28 -8.14 8.94
N THR A 94 -4.50 -7.68 8.74
CA THR A 94 -5.32 -7.83 7.54
C THR A 94 -4.94 -6.82 6.43
N ASN A 95 -3.91 -5.98 6.66
CA ASN A 95 -3.36 -5.09 5.66
C ASN A 95 -2.88 -5.89 4.43
N THR A 96 -3.31 -5.47 3.23
CA THR A 96 -2.92 -6.12 1.97
C THR A 96 -1.79 -5.34 1.29
N VAL A 97 -0.55 -5.54 1.73
CA VAL A 97 0.63 -4.92 1.11
C VAL A 97 1.47 -5.89 0.28
N LEU A 98 1.46 -7.18 0.62
CA LEU A 98 2.16 -8.21 -0.15
C LEU A 98 1.29 -8.75 -1.29
N PRO A 99 1.79 -8.82 -2.54
CA PRO A 99 1.07 -9.47 -3.63
C PRO A 99 0.93 -10.98 -3.37
N SER A 100 -0.21 -11.53 -3.76
CA SER A 100 -0.46 -12.97 -3.70
C SER A 100 0.61 -13.75 -4.48
N GLY A 101 1.22 -14.76 -3.84
CA GLY A 101 2.20 -15.65 -4.48
C GLY A 101 3.65 -15.17 -4.51
N LEU A 102 3.98 -14.01 -3.91
CA LEU A 102 5.38 -13.52 -3.82
C LEU A 102 6.15 -13.96 -2.57
N GLY A 103 5.51 -14.61 -1.60
CA GLY A 103 6.19 -15.29 -0.51
C GLY A 103 6.35 -16.76 -0.87
N GLY A 104 7.58 -17.28 -1.02
CA GLY A 104 7.65 -18.73 -1.19
C GLY A 104 9.00 -19.41 -1.33
N LYS A 105 10.12 -18.70 -1.56
CA LYS A 105 11.42 -19.39 -1.57
C LYS A 105 12.44 -18.63 -0.76
N ALA A 106 12.68 -19.11 0.46
CA ALA A 106 13.91 -18.81 1.18
C ALA A 106 15.09 -19.16 0.26
N ARG A 107 15.96 -18.18 0.00
CA ARG A 107 17.20 -18.43 -0.74
C ARG A 107 18.30 -18.72 0.27
N ALA A 108 18.99 -19.84 0.09
CA ALA A 108 20.10 -20.21 0.94
C ALA A 108 21.13 -19.07 1.04
N GLY A 109 21.61 -18.79 2.25
CA GLY A 109 22.63 -17.77 2.50
C GLY A 109 22.15 -16.31 2.47
N LYS A 110 20.83 -16.04 2.45
CA LYS A 110 20.28 -14.68 2.53
C LYS A 110 19.35 -14.54 3.73
N VAL A 111 19.63 -13.55 4.57
CA VAL A 111 18.76 -13.14 5.67
C VAL A 111 17.82 -12.06 5.15
N VAL A 112 16.51 -12.30 5.25
CA VAL A 112 15.47 -11.28 4.97
C VAL A 112 14.88 -10.89 6.32
N PRO A 113 15.11 -9.65 6.81
CA PRO A 113 14.57 -9.25 8.10
C PRO A 113 13.03 -9.19 8.08
N ALA A 114 12.41 -9.53 9.20
CA ALA A 114 10.96 -9.43 9.37
C ALA A 114 10.47 -8.01 9.07
N GLY A 115 9.33 -7.88 8.39
CA GLY A 115 8.71 -6.59 8.07
C GLY A 115 9.34 -5.81 6.90
N VAL A 116 10.57 -6.13 6.50
CA VAL A 116 11.25 -5.45 5.38
C VAL A 116 10.51 -5.65 4.05
N PRO A 117 9.99 -6.86 3.71
CA PRO A 117 9.18 -7.03 2.52
C PRO A 117 7.95 -6.11 2.48
N GLU A 118 7.21 -6.01 3.58
CA GLU A 118 6.04 -5.15 3.73
C GLU A 118 6.40 -3.68 3.51
N LYS A 119 7.47 -3.22 4.18
CA LYS A 119 7.98 -1.86 4.03
C LYS A 119 8.37 -1.55 2.58
N ALA A 120 9.03 -2.50 1.90
CA ALA A 120 9.37 -2.37 0.49
C ALA A 120 8.11 -2.28 -0.39
N GLN A 121 7.07 -3.06 -0.11
CA GLN A 121 5.82 -3.01 -0.87
C GLN A 121 5.05 -1.71 -0.66
N VAL A 122 5.04 -1.16 0.56
CA VAL A 122 4.44 0.17 0.81
C VAL A 122 5.14 1.24 -0.04
N GLY A 123 6.49 1.23 -0.09
CA GLY A 123 7.25 2.13 -0.96
C GLY A 123 6.97 1.92 -2.45
N LEU A 124 6.88 0.67 -2.89
CA LEU A 124 6.55 0.33 -4.28
C LEU A 124 5.15 0.82 -4.67
N GLN A 125 4.19 0.78 -3.76
CA GLN A 125 2.84 1.28 -4.00
C GLN A 125 2.84 2.79 -4.27
N LEU A 126 3.64 3.57 -3.53
CA LEU A 126 3.82 5.01 -3.79
C LEU A 126 4.38 5.28 -5.19
N LEU A 127 5.40 4.53 -5.61
CA LEU A 127 5.97 4.65 -6.95
C LEU A 127 4.93 4.33 -8.03
N LYS A 128 4.14 3.27 -7.82
CA LYS A 128 3.06 2.89 -8.74
C LYS A 128 1.99 3.97 -8.85
N ASP A 129 1.59 4.57 -7.74
CA ASP A 129 0.56 5.61 -7.73
C ASP A 129 1.05 6.87 -8.45
N ALA A 130 2.29 7.30 -8.21
CA ALA A 130 2.89 8.43 -8.94
C ALA A 130 2.98 8.17 -10.45
N VAL A 131 3.39 6.96 -10.86
CA VAL A 131 3.45 6.59 -12.30
C VAL A 131 2.05 6.52 -12.91
N LEU A 132 1.06 6.01 -12.18
CA LEU A 132 -0.31 5.94 -12.65
C LEU A 132 -0.92 7.33 -12.83
N GLU A 133 -0.76 8.21 -11.84
CA GLU A 133 -1.20 9.60 -11.91
C GLU A 133 -0.57 10.32 -13.11
N PHE A 134 0.74 10.13 -13.33
CA PHE A 134 1.43 10.66 -14.49
C PHE A 134 0.83 10.12 -15.81
N ALA A 135 0.53 8.83 -15.89
CA ALA A 135 -0.10 8.24 -17.07
C ALA A 135 -1.55 8.74 -17.29
N GLN A 136 -2.31 8.93 -16.21
CA GLN A 136 -3.68 9.46 -16.25
C GLN A 136 -3.73 10.90 -16.76
N ALA A 137 -2.75 11.73 -16.37
CA ALA A 137 -2.60 13.09 -16.84
C ALA A 137 -2.24 13.20 -18.34
N ASN A 138 -1.85 12.09 -18.99
CA ASN A 138 -1.38 12.07 -20.38
C ASN A 138 -2.22 11.10 -21.24
N PRO A 139 -3.35 11.56 -21.83
CA PRO A 139 -4.26 10.69 -22.62
C PRO A 139 -3.61 10.02 -23.83
N GLY A 140 -2.54 10.59 -24.39
CA GLY A 140 -1.74 10.00 -25.46
C GLY A 140 -0.87 8.81 -25.02
N GLY A 141 -0.76 8.61 -23.70
CA GLY A 141 0.11 7.64 -23.04
C GLY A 141 1.52 8.16 -22.82
N VAL A 142 2.25 7.46 -21.96
CA VAL A 142 3.64 7.77 -21.58
C VAL A 142 4.55 6.60 -21.94
N THR A 143 5.80 6.86 -22.31
CA THR A 143 6.80 5.80 -22.54
C THR A 143 7.58 5.48 -21.26
N ASN A 144 8.40 4.42 -21.29
CA ASN A 144 9.34 4.14 -20.20
C ASN A 144 10.34 5.28 -20.01
N SER A 145 10.81 5.88 -21.10
CA SER A 145 11.74 7.01 -21.08
C SER A 145 11.10 8.22 -20.41
N ASP A 146 9.86 8.57 -20.78
CA ASP A 146 9.12 9.69 -20.16
C ASP A 146 8.98 9.47 -18.66
N THR A 147 8.55 8.27 -18.28
CA THR A 147 8.39 7.88 -16.87
C THR A 147 9.72 7.97 -16.11
N ALA A 148 10.82 7.52 -16.73
CA ALA A 148 12.13 7.54 -16.10
C ALA A 148 12.67 8.97 -15.94
N SER A 149 12.62 9.78 -16.99
CA SER A 149 13.18 11.13 -16.98
C SER A 149 12.36 12.11 -16.17
N LEU A 150 11.04 12.16 -16.37
CA LEU A 150 10.18 13.20 -15.83
C LEU A 150 9.85 12.98 -14.35
N LEU A 151 9.88 11.72 -13.88
CA LEU A 151 9.66 11.39 -12.47
C LEU A 151 10.97 11.18 -11.69
N GLY A 152 12.14 11.40 -12.33
CA GLY A 152 13.44 11.24 -11.66
C GLY A 152 13.77 9.78 -11.29
N LEU A 153 13.25 8.80 -12.05
CA LEU A 153 13.43 7.36 -11.82
C LEU A 153 14.56 6.76 -12.67
N ARG A 154 15.47 7.58 -13.19
CA ARG A 154 16.58 7.10 -14.01
C ARG A 154 17.58 6.29 -13.20
N SER A 155 18.10 5.23 -13.81
CA SER A 155 19.16 4.40 -13.27
C SER A 155 20.53 5.00 -13.59
N ASP A 156 21.41 5.00 -12.59
CA ASP A 156 22.85 5.30 -12.74
C ASP A 156 23.71 4.02 -12.83
N TYR A 157 23.07 2.85 -13.05
CA TYR A 157 23.80 1.61 -13.27
C TYR A 157 24.65 1.74 -14.54
N GLY A 158 25.94 1.40 -14.46
CA GLY A 158 26.99 1.71 -15.44
C GLY A 158 26.89 1.07 -16.84
N GLY A 159 25.68 0.77 -17.32
CA GLY A 159 25.37 0.35 -18.68
C GLY A 159 24.60 1.42 -19.48
N GLY A 160 24.08 1.03 -20.65
CA GLY A 160 23.45 1.97 -21.59
C GLY A 160 21.98 2.34 -21.33
N ALA A 161 21.18 1.44 -20.73
CA ALA A 161 19.76 1.71 -20.49
C ALA A 161 19.54 2.36 -19.12
N LYS A 162 18.68 3.38 -19.08
CA LYS A 162 18.48 4.24 -17.89
C LYS A 162 17.08 4.12 -17.28
N ASP A 163 16.21 3.28 -17.83
CA ASP A 163 14.77 3.25 -17.55
C ASP A 163 14.29 1.94 -16.89
N TYR A 164 15.20 1.12 -16.35
CA TYR A 164 14.90 -0.18 -15.73
C TYR A 164 13.81 -0.13 -14.64
N LEU A 165 13.81 0.92 -13.81
CA LEU A 165 12.81 1.09 -12.77
C LEU A 165 11.42 1.35 -13.37
N SER A 166 11.34 2.19 -14.41
CA SER A 166 10.11 2.46 -15.14
C SER A 166 9.52 1.20 -15.77
N TYR A 167 10.37 0.37 -16.41
CA TYR A 167 9.94 -0.93 -16.94
C TYR A 167 9.31 -1.81 -15.86
N SER A 168 9.93 -1.84 -14.67
CA SER A 168 9.46 -2.64 -13.55
C SER A 168 8.11 -2.14 -13.04
N VAL A 169 7.98 -0.84 -12.79
CA VAL A 169 6.75 -0.24 -12.25
C VAL A 169 5.59 -0.31 -13.25
N LEU A 170 5.82 0.07 -14.51
CA LEU A 170 4.83 -0.02 -15.59
C LEU A 170 4.40 -1.47 -15.85
N GLY A 171 5.34 -2.43 -15.78
CA GLY A 171 5.05 -3.87 -15.87
C GLY A 171 4.07 -4.35 -14.80
N LEU A 172 4.26 -3.91 -13.56
CA LEU A 172 3.34 -4.24 -12.45
C LEU A 172 1.96 -3.62 -12.65
N LEU A 173 1.89 -2.36 -13.07
CA LEU A 173 0.62 -1.67 -13.37
C LEU A 173 -0.14 -2.30 -14.54
N MET A 174 0.58 -2.77 -15.56
CA MET A 174 0.00 -3.54 -16.67
C MET A 174 -0.57 -4.87 -16.20
N ARG A 175 0.17 -5.61 -15.35
CA ARG A 175 -0.31 -6.86 -14.76
C ARG A 175 -1.56 -6.66 -13.91
N GLU A 176 -1.70 -5.50 -13.27
CA GLU A 176 -2.89 -5.11 -12.50
C GLU A 176 -4.03 -4.57 -13.36
N GLY A 177 -3.87 -4.50 -14.68
CA GLY A 177 -4.88 -3.98 -15.62
C GLY A 177 -5.10 -2.47 -15.53
N LYS A 178 -4.26 -1.74 -14.79
CA LYS A 178 -4.38 -0.28 -14.60
C LYS A 178 -3.81 0.52 -15.76
N ILE A 179 -2.85 -0.07 -16.47
CA ILE A 179 -2.19 0.51 -17.64
C ILE A 179 -2.22 -0.52 -18.77
N GLU A 180 -2.28 -0.05 -20.01
CA GLU A 180 -2.08 -0.88 -21.19
C GLU A 180 -1.05 -0.30 -22.14
N ARG A 181 -0.45 -1.17 -22.98
CA ARG A 181 0.46 -0.73 -24.05
C ARG A 181 -0.29 -0.59 -25.37
N ARG A 182 -0.28 0.61 -25.95
CA ARG A 182 -0.91 0.90 -27.25
C ARG A 182 -0.03 0.44 -28.41
N LYS A 183 -0.54 -0.43 -29.28
CA LYS A 183 0.14 -0.87 -30.53
C LYS A 183 -0.33 -0.03 -31.74
N PRO A 184 0.53 0.22 -32.75
CA PRO A 184 1.91 -0.25 -32.93
C PRO A 184 2.98 0.51 -32.12
N GLY A 185 2.60 1.41 -31.21
CA GLY A 185 3.52 2.25 -30.45
C GLY A 185 4.13 1.64 -29.16
N HIS A 186 4.81 2.51 -28.42
CA HIS A 186 5.44 2.22 -27.12
C HIS A 186 4.78 2.96 -25.96
N GLN A 187 3.66 3.64 -26.23
CA GLN A 187 2.94 4.43 -25.25
C GLN A 187 2.12 3.52 -24.33
N HIS A 188 2.19 3.83 -23.04
CA HIS A 188 1.44 3.20 -21.98
C HIS A 188 0.31 4.13 -21.55
N VAL A 189 -0.94 3.67 -21.64
CA VAL A 189 -2.13 4.49 -21.40
C VAL A 189 -2.84 3.97 -20.15
N ALA A 190 -3.27 4.87 -19.26
CA ALA A 190 -4.07 4.51 -18.10
C ALA A 190 -5.45 4.00 -18.52
N ARG A 191 -5.89 2.89 -17.93
CA ARG A 191 -7.22 2.27 -18.12
C ARG A 191 -8.25 2.70 -17.09
N VAL A 192 -7.77 3.24 -15.97
CA VAL A 192 -8.59 3.75 -14.86
C VAL A 192 -8.39 5.26 -14.76
N ARG A 193 -9.47 6.01 -14.51
CA ARG A 193 -9.41 7.45 -14.22
C ARG A 193 -9.62 7.66 -12.73
#